data_AF-A0A162G7K9-F1
#
_entry.id   AF-A0A162G7K9-F1
#
_cell.length_a   1.000
_cell.length_b   1.000
_cell.length_c   1.000
_cell.angle_alpha   90.00
_cell.angle_beta   90.00
_cell.angle_gamma   90.00
#
_symmetry.space_group_name_H-M   'P 1'
#
loop_
_entity.id
_entity.type
_entity.pdbx_description
1 polymer ?
#
loop_
_entity_poly.entity_id
_entity_poly.type
_entity_poly.pdbx_seq_one_letter_code
_entity_poly.pdbx_strand_id
1 'polypeptide(L)'
;MKDLLDSQNLKAQIVFAQNTHEEETFHQNDLVQLFPYGLSVTTDATRPFLLLKDEAHVYTLPVAVSPIDAGVALSQNNKVVAESSPHKFTALLLQSLGIEIKQAVFVEIKGSHQYVRLYISGHPATNSVKLRADEAMSLCMYLQVPLFATKNFIGRSRILNAEIESGAQKAQNFGFMDKGFGYLN
;
A
#
# COMPACT_ATOMS: atom_id res chain seq x y z
N MET A 1 -45.77 19.73 16.90
CA MET A 1 -44.40 20.10 17.33
C MET A 1 -43.46 19.46 16.31
N LYS A 2 -43.01 20.27 15.34
CA LYS A 2 -42.11 19.87 14.25
C LYS A 2 -40.71 20.29 14.68
N ASP A 3 -39.85 19.34 14.97
CA ASP A 3 -38.39 19.50 14.96
C ASP A 3 -37.87 18.26 14.22
N LEU A 4 -37.70 18.37 12.90
CA LEU A 4 -36.43 18.76 12.28
C LEU A 4 -35.27 17.84 12.70
N LEU A 5 -35.42 16.56 12.39
CA LEU A 5 -34.29 15.71 12.03
C LEU A 5 -33.69 16.30 10.75
N ASP A 6 -32.72 17.19 10.96
CA ASP A 6 -31.95 17.87 9.93
C ASP A 6 -31.06 16.86 9.19
N SER A 7 -31.68 16.14 8.26
CA SER A 7 -31.07 15.21 7.31
C SER A 7 -30.05 15.88 6.39
N GLN A 8 -29.88 17.20 6.46
CA GLN A 8 -28.88 17.94 5.70
C GLN A 8 -27.49 17.92 6.35
N ASN A 9 -27.38 17.56 7.63
CA ASN A 9 -26.10 17.52 8.35
C ASN A 9 -25.32 16.19 8.21
N LEU A 10 -25.95 15.14 7.68
CA LEU A 10 -25.28 13.89 7.27
C LEU A 10 -24.48 14.04 5.96
N LYS A 11 -24.51 15.22 5.34
CA LYS A 11 -23.53 15.66 4.32
C LYS A 11 -22.18 16.06 4.93
N ALA A 12 -21.89 15.64 6.16
CA ALA A 12 -20.54 15.62 6.69
C ALA A 12 -19.66 14.67 5.86
N GLN A 13 -19.12 15.22 4.77
CA GLN A 13 -17.73 15.02 4.38
C GLN A 13 -17.26 13.56 4.33
N ILE A 14 -17.84 12.76 3.42
CA ILE A 14 -17.03 11.69 2.83
C ILE A 14 -16.14 12.37 1.78
N VAL A 15 -14.95 12.81 2.22
CA VAL A 15 -13.92 13.51 1.44
C VAL A 15 -13.29 12.62 0.35
N PHE A 16 -13.74 11.38 0.18
CA PHE A 16 -13.10 10.36 -0.66
C PHE A 16 -13.68 10.18 -2.07
N ALA A 17 -14.65 11.00 -2.49
CA ALA A 17 -15.31 10.86 -3.79
C ALA A 17 -15.00 12.00 -4.78
N GLN A 18 -13.86 12.69 -4.65
CA GLN A 18 -13.37 13.52 -5.76
C GLN A 18 -12.69 12.60 -6.77
N ASN A 19 -13.27 12.50 -7.96
CA ASN A 19 -12.65 11.87 -9.12
C ASN A 19 -11.37 12.66 -9.47
N THR A 20 -10.23 12.23 -8.93
CA THR A 20 -8.92 12.72 -9.31
C THR A 20 -8.60 12.19 -10.71
N HIS A 21 -8.34 13.10 -11.66
CA HIS A 21 -7.97 12.84 -13.05
C HIS A 21 -6.65 12.06 -13.26
N GLU A 22 -6.05 11.51 -12.20
CA GLU A 22 -4.75 10.81 -12.20
C GLU A 22 -4.86 9.29 -12.01
N GLU A 23 -6.06 8.76 -11.78
CA GLU A 23 -6.25 7.31 -11.65
C GLU A 23 -6.11 6.59 -13.00
N GLU A 24 -5.37 5.49 -12.99
CA GLU A 24 -5.25 4.65 -14.17
C GLU A 24 -6.59 3.97 -14.47
N THR A 25 -7.13 4.21 -15.67
CA THR A 25 -8.27 3.45 -16.20
C THR A 25 -7.75 2.16 -16.83
N PHE A 26 -8.27 1.01 -16.41
CA PHE A 26 -7.85 -0.30 -16.90
C PHE A 26 -9.05 -1.22 -17.15
N HIS A 27 -8.87 -2.18 -18.05
CA HIS A 27 -9.78 -3.31 -18.20
C HIS A 27 -9.28 -4.51 -17.39
N GLN A 28 -10.17 -5.42 -17.03
CA GLN A 28 -9.82 -6.61 -16.23
C GLN A 28 -8.72 -7.46 -16.89
N ASN A 29 -8.66 -7.48 -18.23
CA ASN A 29 -7.67 -8.25 -19.00
C ASN A 29 -6.25 -7.65 -18.93
N ASP A 30 -6.12 -6.39 -18.49
CA ASP A 30 -4.83 -5.69 -18.38
C ASP A 30 -4.14 -5.97 -17.03
N LEU A 31 -4.86 -6.60 -16.10
CA LEU A 31 -4.41 -6.84 -14.75
C LEU A 31 -3.50 -8.07 -14.67
N VAL A 32 -2.33 -7.86 -14.07
CA VAL A 32 -1.40 -8.90 -13.66
C VAL A 32 -1.66 -9.20 -12.19
N GLN A 33 -1.97 -10.45 -11.88
CA GLN A 33 -2.07 -10.90 -10.50
C GLN A 33 -0.67 -10.98 -9.88
N LEU A 34 -0.55 -10.50 -8.65
CA LEU A 34 0.70 -10.40 -7.92
C LEU A 34 0.59 -11.11 -6.57
N PHE A 35 1.68 -11.75 -6.18
CA PHE A 35 1.81 -12.56 -4.97
C PHE A 35 2.97 -12.02 -4.12
N PRO A 36 2.84 -11.99 -2.78
CA PRO A 36 3.95 -11.69 -1.89
C PRO A 36 5.12 -12.66 -2.15
N TYR A 37 6.27 -12.11 -2.53
CA TYR A 37 7.48 -12.89 -2.80
C TYR A 37 8.51 -12.77 -1.68
N GLY A 38 8.68 -11.56 -1.12
CA GLY A 38 9.60 -11.33 -0.02
C GLY A 38 9.67 -9.88 0.40
N LEU A 39 10.38 -9.63 1.50
CA LEU A 39 10.66 -8.29 1.99
C LEU A 39 12.15 -7.98 1.73
N SER A 40 12.41 -6.85 1.09
CA SER A 40 13.75 -6.28 0.96
C SER A 40 13.96 -5.22 2.02
N VAL A 41 15.00 -5.38 2.83
CA VAL A 41 15.47 -4.37 3.77
C VAL A 41 16.79 -3.86 3.21
N THR A 42 16.78 -2.64 2.68
CA THR A 42 18.00 -1.98 2.19
C THR A 42 18.96 -1.69 3.35
N THR A 43 20.24 -1.47 3.06
CA THR A 43 21.28 -1.13 4.06
C THR A 43 20.95 0.12 4.87
N ASP A 44 20.14 1.01 4.31
CA ASP A 44 19.41 2.05 5.02
C ASP A 44 18.01 1.51 5.39
N ALA A 45 17.85 1.06 6.64
CA ALA A 45 16.65 0.38 7.14
C ALA A 45 15.40 1.28 7.24
N THR A 46 15.46 2.51 6.74
CA THR A 46 14.39 3.51 6.88
C THR A 46 13.18 3.26 6.00
N ARG A 47 13.30 2.47 4.91
CA ARG A 47 12.19 2.18 3.98
C ARG A 47 12.25 0.74 3.43
N PRO A 48 11.67 -0.24 4.14
CA PRO A 48 11.55 -1.60 3.62
C PRO A 48 10.60 -1.66 2.41
N PHE A 49 10.87 -2.60 1.51
CA PHE A 49 10.04 -2.86 0.33
C PHE A 49 9.45 -4.27 0.39
N LEU A 50 8.14 -4.37 0.22
CA LEU A 50 7.46 -5.61 -0.10
C LEU A 50 7.59 -5.86 -1.61
N LEU A 51 8.21 -6.97 -1.99
CA LEU A 51 8.32 -7.40 -3.37
C LEU A 51 7.14 -8.30 -3.70
N LEU A 52 6.32 -7.86 -4.65
CA LEU A 52 5.22 -8.64 -5.20
C LEU A 52 5.62 -9.13 -6.59
N LYS A 53 5.34 -10.39 -6.92
CA LYS A 53 5.64 -10.98 -8.25
C LYS A 53 4.43 -11.68 -8.84
N ASP A 54 4.36 -11.73 -10.16
CA ASP A 54 3.45 -12.66 -10.82
C ASP A 54 3.91 -14.10 -10.65
N GLU A 55 3.02 -15.05 -10.94
CA GLU A 55 3.27 -16.48 -10.83
C GLU A 55 4.45 -16.93 -11.73
N ALA A 56 4.57 -16.36 -12.93
CA ALA A 56 5.67 -16.66 -13.85
C ALA A 56 6.98 -15.90 -13.51
N HIS A 57 6.97 -15.05 -12.47
CA HIS A 57 8.10 -14.22 -12.04
C HIS A 57 8.68 -13.28 -13.11
N VAL A 58 7.88 -12.93 -14.12
CA VAL A 58 8.24 -11.97 -15.19
C VAL A 58 8.12 -10.52 -14.69
N TYR A 59 7.10 -10.28 -13.87
CA TYR A 59 6.76 -8.99 -13.32
C TYR A 59 7.11 -8.93 -11.83
N THR A 60 7.58 -7.77 -11.40
CA THR A 60 7.96 -7.52 -10.00
C THR A 60 7.56 -6.11 -9.69
N LEU A 61 6.65 -5.97 -8.75
CA LEU A 61 6.16 -4.71 -8.22
C LEU A 61 6.77 -4.50 -6.83
N PRO A 62 7.72 -3.58 -6.69
CA PRO A 62 8.19 -3.15 -5.38
C PRO A 62 7.20 -2.16 -4.75
N VAL A 63 6.80 -2.44 -3.52
CA VAL A 63 5.87 -1.61 -2.74
C VAL A 63 6.57 -1.16 -1.47
N ALA A 64 6.76 0.15 -1.31
CA ALA A 64 7.29 0.68 -0.06
C ALA A 64 6.30 0.39 1.07
N VAL A 65 6.79 -0.11 2.20
CA VAL A 65 5.98 -0.39 3.39
C VAL A 65 6.58 0.29 4.60
N SER A 66 5.75 0.57 5.62
CA SER A 66 6.26 1.09 6.88
C SER A 66 7.10 0.01 7.60
N PRO A 67 8.07 0.38 8.44
CA PRO A 67 8.80 -0.60 9.27
C PRO A 67 7.87 -1.46 10.15
N ILE A 68 6.74 -0.90 10.59
CA ILE A 68 5.74 -1.62 11.37
C ILE A 68 5.04 -2.67 10.50
N ASP A 69 4.57 -2.29 9.31
CA ASP A 69 3.92 -3.22 8.38
C ASP A 69 4.87 -4.28 7.85
N ALA A 70 6.15 -3.93 7.66
CA ALA A 70 7.21 -4.87 7.35
C ALA A 70 7.39 -5.92 8.46
N GLY A 71 7.39 -5.48 9.73
CA GLY A 71 7.44 -6.38 10.89
C GLY A 71 6.22 -7.31 10.97
N VAL A 72 5.03 -6.79 10.67
CA VAL A 72 3.81 -7.61 10.57
C VAL A 72 3.91 -8.62 9.43
N ALA A 73 4.32 -8.18 8.24
CA ALA A 73 4.48 -9.04 7.07
C ALA A 73 5.46 -10.21 7.32
N LEU A 74 6.56 -9.94 8.02
CA LEU A 74 7.53 -10.97 8.42
C LEU A 74 6.94 -11.94 9.45
N SER A 75 6.19 -11.42 10.42
CA SER A 75 5.57 -12.22 11.48
C SER A 75 4.45 -13.12 10.93
N GLN A 76 3.64 -12.63 10.00
CA GLN A 76 2.56 -13.37 9.34
C GLN A 76 3.07 -14.48 8.42
N ASN A 77 4.24 -14.30 7.82
CA ASN A 77 4.90 -15.38 7.09
C ASN A 77 5.36 -16.52 8.01
N ASN A 78 5.45 -16.30 9.32
CA ASN A 78 5.82 -17.30 10.30
C ASN A 78 4.59 -17.84 11.05
N LYS A 79 4.07 -18.99 10.61
CA LYS A 79 2.86 -19.66 11.13
C LYS A 79 2.90 -20.05 12.63
N VAL A 80 3.99 -19.77 13.33
CA VAL A 80 4.25 -20.20 14.72
C VAL A 80 3.73 -19.20 15.76
N VAL A 81 3.52 -17.92 15.40
CA VAL A 81 3.10 -16.89 16.36
C VAL A 81 1.57 -16.75 16.37
N ALA A 82 0.96 -16.92 17.55
CA ALA A 82 -0.48 -16.72 17.74
C ALA A 82 -0.84 -15.24 17.56
N GLU A 83 -1.55 -14.91 16.48
CA GLU A 83 -1.84 -13.53 16.11
C GLU A 83 -3.01 -12.94 16.92
N SER A 84 -2.68 -12.10 17.90
CA SER A 84 -3.47 -10.94 18.30
C SER A 84 -2.99 -9.73 17.50
N SER A 85 -3.26 -9.71 16.19
CA SER A 85 -2.91 -8.57 15.33
C SER A 85 -4.11 -7.61 15.18
N PRO A 86 -3.88 -6.30 14.98
CA PRO A 86 -4.91 -5.35 14.56
C PRO A 86 -5.70 -5.84 13.33
N HIS A 87 -5.06 -6.65 12.48
CA HIS A 87 -5.69 -7.27 11.32
C HIS A 87 -6.74 -8.32 11.70
N LYS A 88 -6.51 -9.14 12.73
CA LYS A 88 -7.53 -10.07 13.24
C LYS A 88 -8.77 -9.35 13.74
N PHE A 89 -8.58 -8.27 14.50
CA PHE A 89 -9.70 -7.42 14.94
C PHE A 89 -10.45 -6.85 13.73
N THR A 90 -9.72 -6.32 12.75
CA THR A 90 -10.31 -5.76 11.52
C THR A 90 -11.08 -6.81 10.72
N ALA A 91 -10.57 -8.04 10.62
CA ALA A 91 -11.24 -9.14 9.93
C ALA A 91 -12.57 -9.49 10.60
N LEU A 92 -12.60 -9.61 11.93
CA LEU A 92 -13.82 -9.87 12.69
C LEU A 92 -14.83 -8.72 12.56
N LEU A 93 -14.36 -7.48 12.59
CA LEU A 93 -15.20 -6.30 12.39
C LEU A 93 -15.84 -6.32 11.00
N LEU A 94 -15.07 -6.50 9.93
CA LEU A 94 -15.58 -6.60 8.56
C LEU A 94 -16.60 -7.74 8.43
N GLN A 95 -16.29 -8.92 8.98
CA GLN A 95 -17.19 -10.07 8.98
C GLN A 95 -18.52 -9.76 9.68
N SER A 96 -18.48 -9.13 10.87
CA SER A 96 -19.70 -8.75 11.62
C SER A 96 -20.58 -7.74 10.89
N LEU A 97 -19.97 -6.91 10.03
CA LEU A 97 -20.66 -5.95 9.19
C LEU A 97 -21.10 -6.54 7.84
N GLY A 98 -20.79 -7.82 7.58
CA GLY A 98 -21.06 -8.48 6.30
C GLY A 98 -20.24 -7.90 5.14
N ILE A 99 -19.11 -7.26 5.43
CA ILE A 99 -18.23 -6.64 4.44
C ILE A 99 -17.11 -7.59 4.08
N GLU A 100 -16.83 -7.72 2.78
CA GLU A 100 -15.74 -8.55 2.27
C GLU A 100 -14.88 -7.75 1.28
N ILE A 101 -13.56 -7.81 1.44
CA ILE A 101 -12.60 -7.24 0.48
C ILE A 101 -12.30 -8.30 -0.57
N LYS A 102 -12.70 -8.03 -1.81
CA LYS A 102 -12.64 -8.99 -2.93
C LYS A 102 -11.29 -9.00 -3.65
N GLN A 103 -10.71 -7.82 -3.84
CA GLN A 103 -9.43 -7.65 -4.52
C GLN A 103 -8.87 -6.26 -4.22
N ALA A 104 -7.56 -6.13 -4.36
CA ALA A 104 -6.84 -4.89 -4.24
C ALA A 104 -6.12 -4.60 -5.57
N VAL A 105 -6.39 -3.45 -6.17
CA VAL A 105 -5.79 -3.06 -7.45
C VAL A 105 -4.96 -1.80 -7.27
N PHE A 106 -3.70 -1.80 -7.68
CA PHE A 106 -2.87 -0.60 -7.70
C PHE A 106 -3.33 0.35 -8.79
N VAL A 107 -3.68 1.60 -8.43
CA VAL A 107 -4.40 2.53 -9.33
C VAL A 107 -3.69 3.85 -9.58
N GLU A 108 -2.80 4.28 -8.69
CA GLU A 108 -2.21 5.62 -8.76
C GLU A 108 -0.81 5.64 -8.11
N ILE A 109 0.09 6.45 -8.68
CA ILE A 109 1.37 6.80 -8.08
C ILE A 109 1.39 8.32 -7.96
N LYS A 110 1.54 8.84 -6.75
CA LYS A 110 1.57 10.28 -6.47
C LYS A 110 2.77 10.61 -5.59
N GLY A 111 3.74 11.33 -6.17
CA GLY A 111 5.04 11.50 -5.54
C GLY A 111 5.71 10.15 -5.31
N SER A 112 6.20 9.89 -4.09
CA SER A 112 6.79 8.62 -3.68
C SER A 112 5.78 7.60 -3.13
N HIS A 113 4.48 7.88 -3.25
CA HIS A 113 3.42 7.04 -2.70
C HIS A 113 2.64 6.32 -3.80
N GLN A 114 2.44 5.02 -3.59
CA GLN A 114 1.55 4.19 -4.40
C GLN A 114 0.19 4.10 -3.70
N TYR A 115 -0.88 4.04 -4.47
CA TYR A 115 -2.25 3.89 -3.98
C TYR A 115 -2.89 2.64 -4.54
N VAL A 116 -3.70 2.02 -3.70
CA VAL A 116 -4.46 0.82 -4.00
C VAL A 116 -5.95 1.08 -3.80
N ARG A 117 -6.76 0.56 -4.70
CA ARG A 117 -8.21 0.51 -4.59
C ARG A 117 -8.62 -0.88 -4.13
N LEU A 118 -9.23 -0.96 -2.95
CA LEU A 118 -9.85 -2.17 -2.46
C LEU A 118 -11.28 -2.21 -2.98
N TYR A 119 -11.63 -3.26 -3.71
CA TYR A 119 -12.99 -3.53 -4.13
C TYR A 119 -13.68 -4.36 -3.05
N ILE A 120 -14.84 -3.89 -2.59
CA ILE A 120 -15.56 -4.45 -1.45
C ILE A 120 -16.99 -4.81 -1.81
N SER A 121 -17.53 -5.84 -1.16
CA SER A 121 -18.95 -6.21 -1.21
C SER A 121 -19.58 -6.11 0.19
N GLY A 122 -20.91 -5.99 0.23
CA GLY A 122 -21.68 -5.98 1.47
C GLY A 122 -21.82 -4.62 2.16
N HIS A 123 -21.01 -3.62 1.76
CA HIS A 123 -21.17 -2.26 2.26
C HIS A 123 -22.33 -1.53 1.54
N PRO A 124 -23.24 -0.84 2.25
CA PRO A 124 -24.48 -0.32 1.67
C PRO A 124 -24.29 0.91 0.75
N ALA A 125 -23.20 1.66 0.91
CA ALA A 125 -23.03 2.96 0.23
C ALA A 125 -21.80 3.04 -0.70
N THR A 126 -20.89 2.06 -0.66
CA THR A 126 -19.69 2.08 -1.50
C THR A 126 -19.27 0.65 -1.84
N ASN A 127 -18.72 0.48 -3.04
CA ASN A 127 -18.18 -0.78 -3.55
C ASN A 127 -16.64 -0.77 -3.62
N SER A 128 -15.99 0.35 -3.26
CA SER A 128 -14.54 0.43 -3.20
C SER A 128 -14.03 1.54 -2.30
N VAL A 129 -12.78 1.41 -1.85
CA VAL A 129 -12.06 2.46 -1.12
C VAL A 129 -10.64 2.57 -1.66
N LYS A 130 -10.14 3.81 -1.83
CA LYS A 130 -8.77 4.09 -2.23
C LYS A 130 -7.97 4.49 -1.00
N LEU A 131 -6.81 3.86 -0.80
CA LEU A 131 -5.87 4.19 0.26
C LEU A 131 -4.43 4.05 -0.22
N ARG A 132 -3.48 4.51 0.58
CA ARG A 132 -2.07 4.29 0.28
C ARG A 132 -1.76 2.81 0.39
N ALA A 133 -0.88 2.33 -0.48
CA ALA A 133 -0.50 0.94 -0.53
C ALA A 133 0.17 0.50 0.78
N ASP A 134 1.05 1.33 1.36
CA ASP A 134 1.78 0.99 2.59
C ASP A 134 0.86 0.76 3.79
N GLU A 135 -0.25 1.50 3.88
CA GLU A 135 -1.28 1.34 4.91
C GLU A 135 -2.18 0.11 4.69
N ALA A 136 -2.28 -0.37 3.44
CA ALA A 136 -3.19 -1.43 3.05
C ALA A 136 -2.55 -2.83 3.09
N MET A 137 -1.24 -2.92 2.78
CA MET A 137 -0.60 -4.19 2.41
C MET A 137 -0.67 -5.24 3.51
N SER A 138 -0.41 -4.86 4.76
CA SER A 138 -0.43 -5.80 5.88
C SER A 138 -1.81 -6.43 6.10
N LEU A 139 -2.89 -5.67 5.92
CA LEU A 139 -4.25 -6.20 5.97
C LEU A 139 -4.56 -7.09 4.77
N CYS A 140 -4.16 -6.68 3.57
CA CYS A 140 -4.39 -7.47 2.37
C CYS A 140 -3.68 -8.84 2.46
N MET A 141 -2.45 -8.86 2.99
CA MET A 141 -1.72 -10.10 3.25
C MET A 141 -2.42 -10.97 4.28
N TYR A 142 -2.84 -10.40 5.41
CA TYR A 142 -3.54 -11.14 6.46
C TYR A 142 -4.83 -11.79 5.95
N LEU A 143 -5.63 -11.04 5.20
CA LEU A 143 -6.90 -11.50 4.64
C LEU A 143 -6.75 -12.31 3.35
N GLN A 144 -5.51 -12.50 2.86
CA GLN A 144 -5.21 -13.16 1.59
C GLN A 144 -5.97 -12.55 0.40
N VAL A 145 -6.10 -11.22 0.39
CA VAL A 145 -6.77 -10.47 -0.67
C VAL A 145 -5.94 -10.58 -1.97
N PRO A 146 -6.55 -10.98 -3.09
CA PRO A 146 -5.90 -10.95 -4.40
C PRO A 146 -5.37 -9.55 -4.77
N LEU A 147 -4.09 -9.45 -5.09
CA LEU A 147 -3.41 -8.20 -5.45
C LEU A 147 -3.22 -8.12 -6.96
N PHE A 148 -3.51 -6.97 -7.57
CA PHE A 148 -3.38 -6.77 -9.01
C PHE A 148 -2.78 -5.42 -9.36
N ALA A 149 -2.07 -5.36 -10.48
CA ALA A 149 -1.62 -4.10 -11.08
C ALA A 149 -1.57 -4.23 -12.60
N THR A 150 -1.63 -3.11 -13.32
CA THR A 150 -1.37 -3.10 -14.77
C THR A 150 0.13 -3.23 -15.03
N LYS A 151 0.50 -3.71 -16.22
CA LYS A 151 1.92 -3.72 -16.65
C LYS A 151 2.54 -2.33 -16.64
N ASN A 152 1.76 -1.31 -17.01
CA ASN A 152 2.17 0.08 -17.01
C ASN A 152 2.47 0.57 -15.58
N PHE A 153 1.57 0.31 -14.62
CA PHE A 153 1.79 0.62 -13.21
C PHE A 153 3.09 -0.02 -12.69
N ILE A 154 3.29 -1.31 -12.98
CA ILE A 154 4.51 -2.05 -12.58
C ILE A 154 5.76 -1.39 -13.17
N GLY A 155 5.72 -1.02 -14.45
CA GLY A 155 6.81 -0.31 -15.12
C GLY A 155 7.17 1.02 -14.45
N ARG A 156 6.16 1.88 -14.20
CA ARG A 156 6.36 3.18 -13.53
C ARG A 156 6.89 3.03 -12.10
N SER A 157 6.40 2.03 -11.36
CA SER A 157 6.83 1.76 -9.99
C SER A 157 8.31 1.38 -9.90
N ARG A 158 8.83 0.61 -10.88
CA ARG A 158 10.25 0.27 -10.94
C ARG A 158 11.13 1.52 -11.15
N ILE A 159 10.70 2.42 -12.02
CA ILE A 159 11.41 3.69 -12.29
C ILE A 159 11.43 4.55 -11.02
N LEU A 160 10.26 4.74 -10.39
CA LEU A 160 10.13 5.50 -9.14
C LEU A 160 11.13 5.01 -8.08
N ASN A 161 11.19 3.69 -7.86
CA ASN A 161 12.04 3.14 -6.81
C ASN A 161 13.53 3.25 -7.13
N ALA A 162 13.92 3.10 -8.39
CA ALA A 162 15.29 3.33 -8.83
C ALA A 162 15.73 4.80 -8.61
N GLU A 163 14.83 5.76 -8.83
CA GLU A 163 15.08 7.18 -8.56
C GLU A 163 15.26 7.47 -7.06
N ILE A 164 14.43 6.85 -6.22
CA ILE A 164 14.52 6.98 -4.75
C ILE A 164 15.86 6.42 -4.24
N GLU A 165 16.25 5.23 -4.69
CA GLU A 165 17.53 4.61 -4.32
C GLU A 165 18.73 5.45 -4.78
N SER A 166 18.69 5.96 -6.01
CA SER A 166 19.76 6.81 -6.57
C SER A 166 19.87 8.16 -5.85
N GLY A 167 18.74 8.75 -5.46
CA GLY A 167 18.70 9.99 -4.68
C GLY A 167 19.27 9.83 -3.28
N ALA A 168 18.94 8.72 -2.60
CA ALA A 168 19.46 8.40 -1.28
C ALA A 168 20.99 8.22 -1.28
N GLN A 169 21.54 7.53 -2.28
CA GLN A 169 23.00 7.35 -2.43
C GLN A 169 23.74 8.68 -2.63
N LYS A 170 23.17 9.61 -3.42
CA LYS A 170 23.77 10.93 -3.64
C LYS A 170 23.78 11.77 -2.36
N ALA A 171 22.71 11.72 -1.56
CA ALA A 171 22.62 12.44 -0.29
C ALA A 171 23.60 11.91 0.76
N GLN A 172 23.77 10.57 0.84
CA GLN A 172 24.76 9.96 1.71
C GLN A 172 26.19 10.35 1.31
N ASN A 173 26.54 10.31 0.02
CA ASN A 173 27.87 10.70 -0.46
C ASN A 173 28.21 12.17 -0.19
N PHE A 174 27.22 13.08 -0.23
CA PHE A 174 27.43 14.48 0.15
C PHE A 174 27.70 14.67 1.65
N GLY A 175 27.04 13.88 2.52
CA GLY A 175 27.22 13.95 3.97
C GLY A 175 28.59 13.47 4.47
N PHE A 176 29.31 12.66 3.68
CA PHE A 176 30.68 12.21 4.01
C PHE A 176 31.77 13.20 3.59
N MET A 177 31.47 14.16 2.71
CA MET A 177 32.47 15.09 2.17
C MET A 177 32.69 16.34 3.05
N ASP A 178 31.84 16.55 4.07
CA ASP A 178 31.86 17.76 4.93
C ASP A 178 32.42 17.52 6.35
N LYS A 179 33.00 16.33 6.61
CA LYS A 179 33.61 15.97 7.92
C LYS A 179 35.12 15.80 7.88
N GLY A 180 35.81 16.62 7.11
CA GLY A 180 37.27 16.56 7.05
C GLY A 180 37.90 17.90 6.78
N PHE A 181 37.85 18.85 7.72
CA PHE A 181 38.90 19.88 7.92
C PHE A 181 38.73 20.62 9.26
N GLY A 182 39.79 20.65 10.06
CA GLY A 182 39.97 21.46 11.29
C GLY A 182 39.55 20.72 12.56
N TYR A 183 40.41 20.42 13.54
CA TYR A 183 41.47 21.26 14.11
C TYR A 183 42.69 20.41 14.52
N LEU A 184 43.85 20.74 13.94
CA LEU A 184 45.15 20.62 14.60
C LEU A 184 45.65 22.05 14.77
N ASN A 185 45.71 22.50 16.02
CA ASN A 185 46.70 23.40 16.62
C ASN A 185 46.42 23.50 18.11
#